data_AF-A0A8H7URJ3-F1
#
_entry.id   AF-A0A8H7URJ3-F1
#
_cell.length_a   1.000
_cell.length_b   1.000
_cell.length_c   1.000
_cell.angle_alpha   90.00
_cell.angle_beta   90.00
_cell.angle_gamma   90.00
#
_symmetry.space_group_name_H-M   'P 1'
#
loop_
_entity.id
_entity.type
_entity.pdbx_description
1 polymer ?
#
loop_
_entity_poly.entity_id
_entity_poly.type
_entity_poly.pdbx_seq_one_letter_code
_entity_poly.pdbx_strand_id
1 'polypeptide(L)'
;MIDLKRTIVEGAINRAATTGTTSTGKSMGRPSSFDDYTERHLERIIRSDPFQTIETLLGQLRSMSKIVSRTTVKNWIKKLRFKYRSAASKPKLSNDKKKTDSNGP
;
A
#
# COMPACT_ATOMS: atom_id res chain seq x y z
N MET A 1 -17.99 26.91 -21.76
CA MET A 1 -17.24 26.04 -22.70
C MET A 1 -16.16 25.33 -21.91
N ILE A 2 -16.06 24.00 -22.03
CA ILE A 2 -14.99 23.23 -21.38
C ILE A 2 -13.81 23.27 -22.34
N ASP A 3 -12.76 24.01 -21.99
CA ASP A 3 -11.54 24.14 -22.79
C ASP A 3 -10.67 22.88 -22.62
N LEU A 4 -11.14 21.75 -23.18
CA LEU A 4 -10.42 20.49 -23.14
C LEU A 4 -9.60 20.34 -24.42
N LYS A 5 -8.29 20.17 -24.26
CA LYS A 5 -7.38 19.91 -25.39
C LYS A 5 -7.87 18.70 -26.18
N ARG A 6 -7.95 18.85 -27.51
CA ARG A 6 -8.40 17.81 -28.46
C ARG A 6 -7.74 16.44 -28.20
N THR A 7 -6.46 16.44 -27.86
CA THR A 7 -5.67 15.23 -27.56
C THR A 7 -6.17 14.46 -26.33
N ILE A 8 -6.70 15.15 -25.32
CA ILE A 8 -7.29 14.53 -24.14
C ILE A 8 -8.61 13.86 -24.51
N VAL A 9 -9.41 14.52 -25.36
CA VAL A 9 -10.70 14.00 -25.85
C VAL A 9 -10.49 12.77 -26.72
N GLU A 10 -9.57 12.83 -27.68
CA GLU A 10 -9.20 11.69 -28.53
C GLU A 10 -8.63 10.53 -27.71
N GLY A 11 -7.79 10.83 -26.71
CA GLY A 11 -7.27 9.82 -25.79
C GLY A 11 -8.37 9.12 -24.98
N ALA A 12 -9.40 9.86 -24.54
CA ALA A 12 -10.53 9.29 -23.82
C ALA A 12 -11.43 8.44 -24.72
N ILE A 13 -11.70 8.88 -25.95
CA ILE A 13 -12.49 8.14 -26.96
C ILE A 13 -11.79 6.82 -27.29
N ASN A 14 -10.48 6.86 -27.58
CA ASN A 14 -9.73 5.67 -27.91
C ASN A 14 -9.72 4.67 -26.74
N ARG A 15 -9.53 5.12 -25.50
CA ARG A 15 -9.60 4.23 -24.33
C ARG A 15 -10.99 3.63 -24.14
N ALA A 16 -12.04 4.41 -24.30
CA ALA A 16 -13.40 3.90 -24.23
C ALA A 16 -13.66 2.81 -25.30
N ALA A 17 -13.14 3.00 -26.53
CA ALA A 17 -13.26 2.02 -27.59
C ALA A 17 -12.43 0.74 -27.34
N THR A 18 -11.22 0.86 -26.77
CA THR A 18 -10.31 -0.29 -26.58
C THR A 18 -10.55 -1.07 -25.29
N THR A 19 -10.88 -0.39 -24.19
CA THR A 19 -10.94 -0.98 -22.84
C THR A 19 -12.27 -0.73 -22.14
N GLY A 20 -13.23 -0.06 -22.79
CA GLY A 20 -14.54 0.26 -22.20
C GLY A 20 -14.46 1.28 -21.06
N THR A 21 -13.31 1.92 -20.84
CA THR A 21 -13.14 2.90 -19.76
C THR A 21 -12.49 4.18 -20.25
N THR A 22 -12.99 5.32 -19.77
CA THR A 22 -12.34 6.63 -19.97
C THR A 22 -11.26 6.89 -18.92
N SER A 23 -11.17 6.04 -17.89
CA SER A 23 -10.25 6.20 -16.78
C SER A 23 -8.80 5.95 -17.21
N THR A 24 -7.90 6.83 -16.77
CA THR A 24 -6.47 6.62 -16.94
C THR A 24 -6.04 5.60 -15.89
N GLY A 25 -5.63 4.41 -16.31
CA GLY A 25 -5.17 3.36 -15.39
C GLY A 25 -4.18 3.92 -14.37
N LYS A 26 -4.41 3.61 -13.09
CA LYS A 26 -3.54 4.03 -11.99
C LYS A 26 -2.17 3.39 -12.25
N SER A 27 -1.17 4.22 -12.56
CA SER A 27 0.20 3.73 -12.78
C SER A 27 0.62 2.90 -11.57
N MET A 28 0.87 1.60 -11.79
CA MET A 28 1.48 0.76 -10.77
C MET A 28 2.87 1.33 -10.53
N GLY A 29 3.06 1.91 -9.35
CA GLY A 29 4.35 2.47 -8.96
C GLY A 29 5.47 1.44 -9.13
N ARG A 30 6.69 1.95 -9.31
CA ARG A 30 7.90 1.13 -9.49
C ARG A 30 7.95 -0.01 -8.44
N PRO A 31 8.28 -1.25 -8.85
CA PRO A 31 8.44 -2.36 -7.92
C PRO A 31 9.38 -1.97 -6.78
N SER A 32 9.02 -2.36 -5.56
CA SER A 32 9.86 -2.13 -4.39
C SER A 32 11.23 -2.76 -4.64
N SER A 33 12.32 -2.04 -4.34
CA SER A 33 13.68 -2.59 -4.42
C SER A 33 13.93 -3.70 -3.38
N PHE A 34 12.98 -3.96 -2.49
CA PHE A 34 13.04 -5.01 -1.49
C PHE A 34 12.25 -6.22 -1.94
N ASP A 35 12.87 -7.38 -1.73
CA ASP A 35 12.21 -8.67 -1.78
C ASP A 35 11.31 -8.85 -0.55
N ASP A 36 10.20 -9.57 -0.70
CA ASP A 36 9.19 -9.80 0.35
C ASP A 36 9.82 -10.42 1.62
N TYR A 37 10.83 -11.27 1.43
CA TYR A 37 11.59 -11.85 2.54
C TYR A 37 12.31 -10.78 3.37
N THR A 38 12.95 -9.81 2.69
CA THR A 38 13.70 -8.74 3.37
C THR A 38 12.73 -7.80 4.09
N GLU A 39 11.57 -7.54 3.48
CA GLU A 39 10.49 -6.77 4.10
C GLU A 39 10.03 -7.42 5.41
N ARG A 40 9.71 -8.72 5.39
CA ARG A 40 9.26 -9.46 6.58
C ARG A 40 10.33 -9.56 7.67
N HIS A 41 11.60 -9.71 7.28
CA HIS A 41 12.70 -9.79 8.23
C HIS A 41 12.87 -8.47 9.00
N LEU A 42 12.90 -7.35 8.27
CA LEU A 42 12.96 -6.03 8.87
C LEU A 42 11.72 -5.73 9.74
N GLU A 43 10.53 -6.20 9.33
CA GLU A 43 9.31 -6.04 10.11
C GLU A 43 9.45 -6.69 11.48
N ARG A 44 10.03 -7.90 11.50
CA ARG A 44 10.28 -8.66 12.71
C ARG A 44 11.29 -7.98 13.62
N ILE A 45 12.37 -7.43 13.07
CA ILE A 45 13.40 -6.71 13.83
C ILE A 45 12.81 -5.47 14.49
N ILE A 46 12.14 -4.60 13.73
CA ILE A 46 11.58 -3.35 14.24
C ILE A 46 10.47 -3.62 15.27
N ARG A 47 9.72 -4.70 15.10
CA ARG A 47 8.70 -5.11 16.08
C ARG A 47 9.30 -5.66 17.36
N SER A 48 10.43 -6.34 17.26
CA SER A 48 11.15 -6.86 18.43
C SER A 48 11.83 -5.74 19.22
N ASP A 49 12.36 -4.73 18.51
CA ASP A 49 13.00 -3.57 19.12
C ASP A 49 12.66 -2.29 18.32
N PRO A 50 11.68 -1.50 18.78
CA PRO A 50 11.23 -0.30 18.09
C PRO A 50 12.21 0.88 18.23
N PHE A 51 13.24 0.77 19.07
CA PHE A 51 14.21 1.84 19.33
C PHE A 51 15.53 1.66 18.56
N GLN A 52 15.60 0.68 17.66
CA GLN A 52 16.79 0.50 16.83
C GLN A 52 17.11 1.72 15.98
N THR A 53 18.40 2.02 15.90
CA THR A 53 18.89 3.08 15.02
C THR A 53 18.88 2.63 13.56
N ILE A 54 18.82 3.62 12.65
CA ILE A 54 18.90 3.35 11.21
C ILE A 54 20.25 2.69 10.85
N GLU A 55 21.32 2.97 11.58
CA GLU A 55 22.64 2.39 11.33
C GLU A 55 22.71 0.92 11.71
N THR A 56 22.07 0.53 12.82
CA THR A 56 21.88 -0.88 13.19
C THR A 56 21.13 -1.64 12.11
N LEU A 57 20.02 -1.08 11.60
CA LEU A 57 19.23 -1.68 10.53
C LEU A 57 20.02 -1.81 9.22
N LEU A 58 20.82 -0.80 8.86
CA LEU A 58 21.69 -0.85 7.70
C LEU A 58 22.79 -1.92 7.85
N GLY A 59 23.35 -2.08 9.05
CA GLY A 59 24.30 -3.13 9.38
C GLY A 59 23.69 -4.52 9.16
N GLN A 60 22.50 -4.77 9.70
CA GLN A 60 21.80 -6.04 9.52
C GLN A 60 21.44 -6.33 8.06
N LEU A 61 21.03 -5.30 7.31
CA LEU A 61 20.76 -5.45 5.87
C LEU A 61 22.02 -5.77 5.07
N ARG A 62 23.16 -5.17 5.42
CA ARG A 62 24.45 -5.52 4.83
C ARG A 62 24.83 -6.97 5.13
N SER A 63 24.57 -7.48 6.34
CA SER A 63 24.79 -8.89 6.68
C SER A 63 23.94 -9.84 5.83
N MET A 64 22.80 -9.37 5.30
CA MET A 64 21.97 -10.10 4.34
C MET A 64 22.37 -9.86 2.87
N SER A 65 23.52 -9.25 2.61
CA SER A 65 23.97 -8.82 1.28
C SER A 65 23.00 -7.83 0.58
N LYS A 66 22.20 -7.08 1.34
CA LYS A 66 21.29 -6.06 0.83
C LYS A 66 21.87 -4.68 1.07
N ILE A 67 22.36 -4.05 0.01
CA ILE A 67 22.86 -2.68 0.05
C ILE A 67 21.70 -1.73 -0.26
N VAL A 68 21.27 -0.97 0.76
CA VAL A 68 20.22 0.02 0.61
C VAL A 68 20.63 1.36 1.19
N SER A 69 20.08 2.44 0.65
CA SER A 69 20.35 3.79 1.15
C SER A 69 19.66 4.04 2.49
N ARG A 70 20.21 4.97 3.29
CA ARG A 70 19.60 5.47 4.52
C ARG A 70 18.18 6.00 4.28
N THR A 71 17.97 6.69 3.14
CA THR A 71 16.67 7.24 2.73
C THR A 71 15.65 6.13 2.46
N THR A 72 16.09 5.05 1.82
CA THR A 72 15.26 3.88 1.54
C THR A 72 14.74 3.24 2.84
N VAL A 73 15.61 3.06 3.83
CA VAL A 73 15.23 2.53 5.16
C VAL A 73 14.25 3.48 5.87
N LYS A 74 14.49 4.80 5.86
CA LYS A 74 13.56 5.79 6.46
C LYS A 74 12.16 5.73 5.82
N ASN A 75 12.09 5.74 4.49
CA ASN A 75 10.81 5.65 3.77
C ASN A 75 10.08 4.35 4.09
N TRP A 76 10.82 3.28 4.29
CA TRP A 76 10.26 1.98 4.60
C TRP A 76 9.71 1.91 6.03
N ILE A 77 10.45 2.40 7.04
CA ILE A 77 9.94 2.54 8.43
C ILE A 77 8.65 3.37 8.46
N LYS A 78 8.61 4.46 7.68
CA LYS A 78 7.41 5.29 7.53
C LYS A 78 6.23 4.51 6.94
N LYS A 79 6.48 3.71 5.89
CA LYS A 79 5.46 2.82 5.29
C LYS A 79 4.97 1.77 6.28
N LEU A 80 5.86 1.14 7.05
CA LEU A 80 5.47 0.17 8.06
C LEU A 80 4.52 0.74 9.10
N ARG A 81 4.84 1.90 9.69
CA ARG A 81 3.95 2.53 10.66
C ARG A 81 2.57 2.85 10.04
N PHE A 82 2.53 3.16 8.75
CA PHE A 82 1.28 3.33 8.00
C PHE A 82 0.54 2.00 7.82
N LYS A 83 1.25 0.93 7.42
CA LYS A 83 0.74 -0.44 7.23
C LYS A 83 0.15 -1.01 8.54
N TYR A 84 0.82 -0.78 9.67
CA TYR A 84 0.35 -1.21 10.99
C TYR A 84 -0.85 -0.40 11.49
N ARG A 85 -0.92 0.91 11.22
CA ARG A 85 -2.12 1.71 11.54
C ARG A 85 -3.34 1.23 10.75
N SER A 86 -3.15 0.85 9.48
CA SER A 86 -4.21 0.29 8.64
C SER A 86 -4.64 -1.11 9.09
N ALA A 87 -3.71 -1.96 9.57
CA ALA A 87 -4.03 -3.29 10.07
C ALA A 87 -4.70 -3.29 11.46
N ALA A 88 -4.32 -2.35 12.34
CA ALA A 88 -4.94 -2.17 13.66
C ALA A 88 -6.31 -1.48 13.58
N SER A 89 -6.61 -0.79 12.49
CA SER A 89 -7.90 -0.13 12.23
C SER A 89 -8.89 -1.04 11.51
N LYS A 90 -8.99 -2.30 11.92
CA LYS A 90 -10.19 -3.10 11.60
C LYS A 90 -11.17 -2.94 12.75
N PRO A 91 -12.23 -2.11 12.64
CA PRO A 91 -13.36 -2.28 13.54
C PRO A 91 -13.86 -3.71 13.36
N LYS A 92 -13.98 -4.45 14.46
CA LYS A 92 -14.70 -5.73 14.47
C LYS A 92 -16.07 -5.48 13.86
N LEU A 93 -16.30 -5.96 12.64
CA LEU A 93 -17.64 -6.12 12.10
C LEU A 93 -18.31 -7.18 12.97
N SER A 94 -18.90 -6.74 14.07
CA SER A 94 -19.93 -7.50 14.76
C SER A 94 -21.05 -7.68 13.74
N ASN A 95 -21.28 -8.93 13.34
CA ASN A 95 -22.43 -9.28 12.52
C ASN A 95 -23.62 -9.56 13.46
N ASP A 96 -23.98 -8.58 14.29
CA ASP A 96 -25.29 -8.51 14.94
C ASP A 96 -26.28 -7.95 13.92
N LYS A 97 -26.87 -8.83 13.13
CA LYS A 97 -28.07 -8.49 12.35
C LYS A 97 -29.26 -9.21 12.95
N LYS A 98 -29.95 -8.48 13.85
CA LYS A 98 -31.41 -8.59 14.04
C LYS A 98 -32.08 -8.67 12.66
N LYS A 99 -32.93 -9.68 12.46
CA LYS A 99 -34.01 -9.61 11.48
C LYS A 99 -35.31 -9.95 12.19
N THR A 100 -36.06 -8.90 12.50
CA THR A 100 -37.49 -8.91 12.81
C THR A 100 -38.23 -9.20 11.51
N ASP A 101 -39.18 -10.14 11.51
CA ASP A 101 -40.34 -10.13 10.61
C ASP A 101 -41.49 -10.90 11.29
N SER A 102 -42.66 -10.26 11.30
CA SER A 102 -43.92 -10.60 11.97
C SER A 102 -44.70 -11.73 11.28
N ASN A 103 -45.44 -12.58 12.01
CA ASN A 103 -46.87 -12.88 11.73
C ASN A 103 -47.55 -13.75 12.81
N GLY A 104 -48.85 -13.52 13.05
CA GLY A 104 -49.74 -14.22 14.01
C GLY A 104 -50.02 -15.70 13.70
N PRO A 105 -50.86 -16.37 14.50
CA PRO A 105 -52.29 -16.06 14.62
C PRO A 105 -52.79 -15.71 16.03
#